data_AF-K1S9K2-F1
#
_entry.id   AF-K1S9K2-F1
#
_cell.length_a   1.000
_cell.length_b   1.000
_cell.length_c   1.000
_cell.angle_alpha   90.00
_cell.angle_beta   90.00
_cell.angle_gamma   90.00
#
_symmetry.space_group_name_H-M   'P 1'
#
loop_
_entity.id
_entity.type
_entity.pdbx_description
1 polymer ?
#
loop_
_entity_poly.entity_id
_entity_poly.type
_entity_poly.pdbx_seq_one_letter_code
_entity_poly.pdbx_strand_id
1 'polypeptide(L)' 'MSNISLIIQREFNERVRKKSFIITTILMPVLMLALMVAPALIMRFSRGETKTIVVIDDSGLVAPKLVDSEEIRFTTTDK' A
#
# COMPACT_ATOMS: atom_id res chain seq x y z
N MET A 1 -23.15 47.02 1.00
CA MET A 1 -22.64 46.11 -0.05
C MET A 1 -21.19 46.40 -0.49
N SER A 2 -20.64 47.61 -0.34
CA SER A 2 -19.30 47.99 -0.84
C SER A 2 -18.09 47.39 -0.09
N ASN A 3 -18.24 47.01 1.18
CA ASN A 3 -17.09 46.66 2.04
C ASN A 3 -16.75 45.16 2.07
N ILE A 4 -17.59 44.32 1.47
CA ILE A 4 -17.43 42.84 1.51
C ILE A 4 -16.14 42.42 0.80
N SER A 5 -15.83 43.04 -0.34
CA SER A 5 -14.59 42.77 -1.09
C SER A 5 -13.33 43.05 -0.25
N LEU A 6 -13.32 44.17 0.48
CA LEU A 6 -12.21 44.53 1.38
C LEU A 6 -12.04 43.52 2.53
N ILE A 7 -13.15 43.04 3.09
CA ILE A 7 -13.14 42.04 4.17
C ILE A 7 -12.57 40.71 3.65
N ILE A 8 -13.04 40.25 2.49
CA ILE A 8 -12.54 39.01 1.86
C ILE A 8 -11.04 39.11 1.59
N GLN A 9 -10.58 40.24 1.04
CA GLN A 9 -9.16 40.43 0.72
C GLN A 9 -8.28 40.39 1.97
N ARG A 10 -8.71 41.05 3.05
CA ARG A 10 -8.01 41.00 4.33
C ARG A 10 -7.97 39.58 4.90
N GLU A 11 -9.10 38.89 4.93
CA GLU A 11 -9.19 37.54 5.52
C GLU A 11 -8.38 36.51 4.72
N PHE A 12 -8.37 36.63 3.40
CA PHE A 12 -7.54 35.79 2.53
C PHE A 12 -6.04 35.99 2.80
N ASN A 13 -5.59 37.25 2.91
CA ASN A 13 -4.20 37.56 3.24
C ASN A 13 -3.81 37.06 4.65
N GLU A 14 -4.74 37.12 5.60
CA GLU A 14 -4.50 36.69 6.98
C GLU A 14 -4.58 35.18 7.18
N ARG A 15 -5.39 34.44 6.43
CA ARG A 15 -5.55 33.00 6.64
C ARG A 15 -4.94 32.18 5.53
N VAL A 16 -5.38 32.41 4.30
CA VAL A 16 -5.07 31.54 3.16
C VAL A 16 -3.65 31.75 2.65
N ARG A 17 -3.14 32.99 2.66
CA ARG A 17 -1.79 33.32 2.18
C ARG A 17 -0.67 32.89 3.12
N LYS A 18 -1.00 32.50 4.36
CA LYS A 18 0.00 32.00 5.32
C LYS A 18 0.57 30.67 4.83
N LYS A 19 1.90 30.53 4.86
CA LYS A 19 2.59 29.28 4.46
C LYS A 19 2.08 28.07 5.23
N SER A 20 1.82 28.23 6.53
CA SER A 20 1.28 27.16 7.37
C SER A 20 -0.08 26.65 6.88
N PHE A 21 -0.97 27.54 6.45
CA PHE A 21 -2.27 27.16 5.89
C PHE A 21 -2.10 26.35 4.60
N ILE A 22 -1.30 26.86 3.65
CA ILE A 22 -1.08 26.17 2.37
C ILE A 22 -0.45 24.79 2.60
N ILE A 23 0.56 24.70 3.47
CA ILE A 23 1.23 23.44 3.79
C ILE A 23 0.23 22.44 4.38
N THR A 24 -0.54 22.81 5.40
CA THR A 24 -1.48 21.87 6.04
C THR A 24 -2.65 21.51 5.14
N THR A 25 -3.15 22.45 4.33
CA THR A 25 -4.22 22.20 3.36
C THR A 25 -3.81 21.19 2.28
N ILE A 26 -2.54 21.17 1.87
CA ILE A 26 -2.03 20.16 0.92
C ILE A 26 -1.64 18.88 1.64
N LEU A 27 -1.05 18.99 2.84
CA LEU A 27 -0.58 17.85 3.62
C LEU A 27 -1.72 16.92 4.01
N MET A 28 -2.89 17.45 4.38
CA MET A 28 -4.03 16.63 4.82
C MET A 28 -4.55 15.70 3.70
N PRO A 29 -4.88 16.17 2.49
CA PRO A 29 -5.24 15.30 1.37
C PRO A 29 -4.15 14.28 1.01
N VAL A 30 -2.89 14.69 0.99
CA VAL A 30 -1.76 13.79 0.70
C VAL A 30 -1.67 12.70 1.76
N LEU A 31 -1.79 13.05 3.03
CA LEU A 31 -1.79 12.11 4.13
C LEU A 31 -2.97 11.14 4.03
N MET A 32 -4.18 11.63 3.69
CA MET A 32 -5.35 10.78 3.49
C MET A 32 -5.11 9.75 2.37
N LEU A 33 -4.58 10.18 1.22
CA LEU A 33 -4.24 9.27 0.12
C LEU A 33 -3.17 8.25 0.53
N ALA A 34 -2.14 8.70 1.25
CA ALA A 34 -1.09 7.81 1.75
C ALA A 34 -1.68 6.75 2.70
N LEU A 35 -2.55 7.13 3.63
CA LEU A 35 -3.19 6.20 4.56
C LEU A 35 -4.15 5.22 3.86
N MET A 36 -4.78 5.62 2.75
CA MET A 36 -5.60 4.73 1.93
C MET A 36 -4.76 3.68 1.19
N VAL A 37 -3.62 4.08 0.63
CA VAL A 37 -2.78 3.22 -0.23
C VAL A 37 -1.77 2.39 0.58
N ALA A 38 -1.29 2.91 1.71
CA ALA A 38 -0.23 2.28 2.49
C ALA A 38 -0.54 0.84 2.92
N PRO A 39 -1.73 0.49 3.45
CA PRO A 39 -2.04 -0.90 3.82
C PRO A 39 -2.01 -1.85 2.63
N ALA A 40 -2.49 -1.42 1.46
CA ALA A 40 -2.48 -2.22 0.24
C ALA A 40 -1.05 -2.50 -0.24
N LEU A 41 -0.17 -1.49 -0.14
CA LEU A 41 1.26 -1.66 -0.43
C LEU A 41 1.92 -2.60 0.57
N ILE A 42 1.67 -2.41 1.88
CA ILE A 42 2.21 -3.28 2.93
C ILE A 42 1.81 -4.72 2.66
N MET A 43 0.52 -5.01 2.41
CA MET A 43 0.07 -6.37 2.11
C MET A 43 0.76 -6.96 0.87
N ARG A 44 0.98 -6.16 -0.18
CA ARG A 44 1.68 -6.62 -1.39
C ARG A 44 3.13 -7.01 -1.10
N PHE A 45 3.84 -6.24 -0.27
CA PHE A 45 5.23 -6.52 0.10
C PHE A 45 5.38 -7.55 1.24
N SER A 46 4.34 -7.72 2.07
CA SER A 46 4.30 -8.68 3.16
C SER A 46 3.80 -10.07 2.74
N ARG A 47 3.38 -10.27 1.49
CA ARG A 47 3.21 -11.64 0.95
C ARG A 47 4.58 -12.32 1.06
N GLY A 48 4.69 -13.25 2.02
CA GLY A 48 5.93 -13.96 2.30
C GLY A 48 6.45 -14.67 1.04
N GLU A 49 7.77 -14.86 0.96
CA GLU A 49 8.37 -15.62 -0.13
C GLU A 49 7.70 -17.00 -0.24
N THR A 50 7.31 -17.38 -1.46
CA THR A 50 6.77 -18.71 -1.73
C THR A 50 7.84 -19.75 -1.36
N LYS A 51 7.55 -20.57 -0.35
CA LYS A 51 8.48 -21.59 0.12
C LYS A 51 8.49 -22.75 -0.86
N THR A 52 9.66 -23.04 -1.42
CA THR A 52 9.84 -24.20 -2.30
C THR A 52 10.26 -25.39 -1.45
N ILE A 53 9.44 -26.45 -1.46
CA ILE A 53 9.70 -27.70 -0.77
C ILE A 53 10.11 -28.74 -1.81
N VAL A 54 11.33 -29.26 -1.68
CA VAL A 54 11.79 -30.38 -2.49
C VAL A 54 11.27 -31.67 -1.88
N VAL A 55 10.61 -32.48 -2.70
CA VAL A 55 10.01 -33.76 -2.29
C VAL A 55 10.80 -34.90 -2.90
N ILE A 56 11.32 -35.77 -2.04
CA ILE A 56 11.99 -37.02 -2.42
C ILE A 56 10.99 -38.14 -2.16
N ASP A 57 10.40 -38.67 -3.23
CA ASP A 57 9.45 -39.79 -3.18
C ASP A 57 9.95 -40.92 -4.08
N ASP A 58 10.68 -41.87 -3.49
CA ASP A 58 11.17 -43.05 -4.21
C ASP A 58 10.05 -44.02 -4.63
N SER A 59 8.85 -43.89 -4.04
CA SER A 59 7.69 -44.75 -4.35
C SER A 59 6.83 -44.20 -5.49
N GLY A 60 6.88 -42.89 -5.73
CA GLY A 60 6.07 -42.18 -6.73
C GLY A 60 4.57 -42.05 -6.39
N LEU A 61 4.13 -42.47 -5.19
CA LEU A 61 2.72 -42.52 -4.81
C LEU A 61 2.22 -41.22 -4.14
N VAL A 62 3.14 -40.41 -3.62
CA VAL A 62 2.87 -39.26 -2.76
C VAL A 62 3.05 -37.96 -3.52
N ALA A 63 4.15 -37.80 -4.27
CA ALA A 63 4.44 -36.55 -4.99
C ALA A 63 3.33 -36.08 -5.94
N PRO A 64 2.67 -36.97 -6.74
CA PRO A 64 1.57 -36.56 -7.63
C PRO A 64 0.30 -36.09 -6.91
N LYS A 65 0.18 -36.36 -5.59
CA LYS A 65 -0.97 -35.97 -4.78
C LYS A 65 -0.75 -34.64 -4.04
N LEU A 66 0.45 -34.07 -4.12
CA LEU A 66 0.76 -32.77 -3.54
C LEU A 66 0.26 -31.66 -4.46
N VAL A 67 -0.34 -30.64 -3.85
CA VAL A 67 -0.96 -29.51 -4.56
C VAL A 67 -0.30 -28.23 -4.08
N ASP A 68 0.18 -27.43 -5.02
CA ASP A 68 0.75 -26.12 -4.76
C ASP A 68 -0.27 -25.15 -4.16
N SER A 69 0.22 -24.21 -3.36
CA SER A 69 -0.55 -23.09 -2.81
C SER A 69 0.15 -21.75 -3.08
N GLU A 70 -0.49 -20.64 -2.71
CA GLU A 70 0.14 -19.32 -2.81
C GLU A 70 1.43 -19.19 -1.97
N GLU A 71 1.52 -19.97 -0.89
CA GLU A 71 2.63 -19.91 0.07
C GLU A 71 3.66 -21.02 -0.13
N ILE A 72 3.27 -22.15 -0.72
CA ILE A 72 4.10 -23.36 -0.79
C ILE A 72 4.06 -23.93 -2.21
N ARG A 73 5.25 -24.16 -2.77
CA ARG A 73 5.44 -24.85 -4.04
C ARG A 73 6.20 -26.15 -3.82
N PHE A 74 5.68 -27.25 -4.35
CA PHE A 74 6.35 -28.54 -4.32
C PHE A 74 7.12 -28.76 -5.61
N THR A 75 8.38 -29.19 -5.49
CA THR A 75 9.17 -29.62 -6.64
C THR A 75 9.73 -31.01 -6.37
N THR A 76 9.68 -31.88 -7.37
CA THR A 76 10.37 -33.17 -7.33
C THR A 76 11.82 -32.98 -7.72
N THR A 77 12.73 -33.71 -7.09
CA THR A 77 14.12 -33.80 -7.56
C THR A 77 14.15 -34.56 -8.88
N ASP A 78 14.75 -33.97 -9.91
CA ASP A 78 15.17 -34.70 -11.10
C ASP A 78 16.25 -35.69 -10.67
N LYS A 79 15.97 -36.99 -10.77
CA LYS A 79 17.01 -38.03 -10.70
C LYS A 79 17.80 -38.07 -12.00
#